data_AF-A0A2D6KFD5-F1
#
_entry.id   AF-A0A2D6KFD5-F1
#
_cell.length_a   1.000
_cell.length_b   1.000
_cell.length_c   1.000
_cell.angle_alpha   90.00
_cell.angle_beta   90.00
_cell.angle_gamma   90.00
#
_symmetry.space_group_name_H-M   'P 1'
#
loop_
_entity.id
_entity.type
_entity.pdbx_description
1 polymer ?
#
loop_
_entity_poly.entity_id
_entity_poly.type
_entity_poly.pdbx_seq_one_letter_code
_entity_poly.pdbx_strand_id
1 'polypeptide(L)' 'MESMKCKCGNEVKIKMGSKLITNGCEVLTAMTVVVTAKCGGCGSIFQVPIKSDGVIVRNN' A
#
# COMPACT_ATOMS: atom_id res chain seq x y z
N MET A 1 2.79 -1.96 -6.54
CA MET A 1 3.55 -2.89 -5.67
C MET A 1 4.74 -2.09 -5.23
N GLU A 2 4.84 -1.80 -3.94
CA GLU A 2 5.91 -0.96 -3.40
C GLU A 2 7.09 -1.84 -2.99
N SER A 3 8.30 -1.45 -3.38
CA SER A 3 9.53 -2.09 -2.94
C SER A 3 10.44 -1.08 -2.24
N MET A 4 11.04 -1.49 -1.14
CA MET A 4 11.99 -0.66 -0.41
C MET A 4 13.13 -1.50 0.17
N LYS A 5 14.28 -0.87 0.33
CA LYS A 5 15.42 -1.47 1.00
C LYS A 5 15.48 -1.00 2.45
N CYS A 6 15.54 -1.96 3.37
CA CYS A 6 15.85 -1.70 4.76
C CYS A 6 17.31 -1.24 4.90
N LYS A 7 17.63 -0.54 5.99
CA LYS A 7 19.00 -0.09 6.30
C LYS A 7 20.03 -1.24 6.33
N CYS A 8 19.61 -2.45 6.66
CA CYS A 8 20.48 -3.64 6.68
C CYS A 8 20.55 -4.37 5.33
N GLY A 9 20.04 -3.78 4.25
CA GLY A 9 20.07 -4.35 2.89
C GLY A 9 18.91 -5.28 2.54
N ASN A 10 18.09 -5.71 3.52
CA ASN A 10 16.92 -6.56 3.25
C ASN A 10 15.89 -5.83 2.38
N GLU A 11 15.37 -6.53 1.38
CA GLU A 11 14.29 -6.02 0.53
C GLU A 11 12.93 -6.31 1.16
N VAL A 12 12.05 -5.31 1.15
CA VAL A 12 10.65 -5.44 1.55
C VAL A 12 9.78 -5.13 0.35
N LYS A 13 8.92 -6.08 -0.01
CA LYS A 13 7.91 -5.93 -1.07
C LYS A 13 6.54 -5.99 -0.45
N ILE A 14 5.75 -4.96 -0.64
CA ILE A 14 4.37 -4.90 -0.15
C ILE A 14 3.42 -4.79 -1.34
N LYS A 15 2.48 -5.73 -1.40
CA LYS A 15 1.41 -5.76 -2.39
C LYS A 15 0.08 -5.69 -1.65
N MET A 16 -0.60 -4.56 -1.78
CA MET A 16 -1.95 -4.38 -1.26
C MET A 16 -2.96 -4.70 -2.36
N GLY A 17 -3.89 -5.62 -2.07
CA GLY A 17 -5.11 -5.76 -2.84
C GLY A 17 -6.19 -4.89 -2.22
N SER A 18 -6.85 -4.05 -3.00
CA SER A 18 -7.99 -3.25 -2.54
C SER A 18 -9.16 -3.42 -3.51
N LYS A 19 -10.38 -3.49 -2.98
CA LYS A 19 -11.61 -3.47 -3.75
C LYS A 19 -12.47 -2.37 -3.18
N LEU A 20 -12.83 -1.41 -4.01
CA LEU A 20 -13.76 -0.36 -3.65
C LEU A 20 -15.07 -0.59 -4.41
N ILE A 21 -16.20 -0.55 -3.71
CA ILE A 21 -17.52 -0.64 -4.29
C ILE A 21 -18.26 0.63 -3.89
N THR A 22 -18.70 1.40 -4.88
CA THR A 22 -19.46 2.62 -4.66
C THR A 22 -20.80 2.50 -5.36
N ASN A 23 -21.90 2.57 -4.61
CA ASN A 23 -23.26 2.51 -5.14
C ASN A 23 -23.85 3.92 -5.13
N GLY A 24 -23.93 4.56 -6.30
CA GLY A 24 -24.44 5.93 -6.43
C GLY A 24 -23.50 7.01 -5.87
N CYS A 25 -22.21 6.70 -5.69
CA CYS A 25 -21.20 7.65 -5.20
C CYS A 25 -19.95 7.62 -6.08
N GLU A 26 -19.30 8.77 -6.17
CA GLU A 26 -18.02 8.95 -6.84
C GLU A 26 -16.88 9.06 -5.84
N VAL A 27 -15.70 8.61 -6.25
CA VAL A 27 -14.48 8.65 -5.44
C VAL A 27 -13.62 9.77 -5.96
N LEU A 28 -13.55 10.84 -5.18
CA LEU A 28 -12.86 12.06 -5.57
C LEU A 28 -11.37 12.05 -5.18
N THR A 29 -10.94 11.09 -4.35
CA THR A 29 -9.59 11.04 -3.78
C THR A 29 -8.97 9.65 -3.87
N ALA A 30 -7.67 9.59 -4.12
CA ALA A 30 -6.91 8.34 -4.06
C ALA A 30 -6.80 7.82 -2.62
N MET A 31 -6.95 6.51 -2.43
CA MET A 31 -6.72 5.90 -1.14
C MET A 31 -5.21 5.79 -0.87
N THR A 32 -4.79 6.17 0.33
CA THR A 32 -3.42 5.95 0.82
C THR A 32 -3.50 5.17 2.11
N VAL A 33 -2.78 4.05 2.16
CA VAL A 33 -2.65 3.22 3.36
C VAL A 33 -1.20 3.29 3.82
N VAL A 34 -0.97 3.55 5.11
CA VAL A 34 0.37 3.55 5.68
C VAL A 34 0.60 2.22 6.40
N VAL A 35 1.53 1.42 5.90
CA VAL A 35 1.92 0.15 6.53
C VAL A 35 3.11 0.39 7.43
N THR A 36 3.00 0.01 8.71
CA THR A 36 4.15 -0.03 9.62
C THR A 36 4.76 -1.42 9.58
N ALA A 37 6.03 -1.52 9.21
CA ALA A 37 6.75 -2.77 9.07
C ALA A 37 7.95 -2.83 10.03
N LYS A 38 8.24 -4.02 10.55
CA LYS A 38 9.44 -4.33 11.33
C LYS A 38 10.32 -5.29 10.54
N CYS A 39 11.58 -4.93 10.32
CA CYS A 39 12.55 -5.83 9.71
C CYS A 39 12.92 -6.96 10.67
N GLY A 40 12.73 -8.21 10.27
CA GLY A 40 13.12 -9.37 11.07
C GLY A 40 14.63 -9.52 11.27
N GLY A 41 15.45 -8.98 10.35
CA GLY A 41 16.92 -9.10 10.40
C GLY A 41 17.58 -8.11 11.36
N CYS A 42 17.25 -6.82 11.28
CA CYS A 42 17.89 -5.77 12.08
C CYS A 42 16.96 -5.10 13.10
N GLY A 43 15.70 -5.55 13.21
CA GLY A 43 14.71 -5.01 14.13
C GLY A 43 14.18 -3.61 13.80
N SER A 44 14.69 -2.96 12.75
CA SER A 44 14.28 -1.60 12.36
C SER A 44 12.78 -1.53 12.05
N ILE A 45 12.12 -0.49 12.54
CA ILE A 45 10.72 -0.19 12.28
C ILE A 45 10.64 1.01 11.32
N PHE A 46 9.79 0.91 10.30
CA PHE A 46 9.61 1.96 9.30
C PHE A 46 8.18 1.95 8.74
N GLN A 47 7.78 3.06 8.14
CA GLN A 47 6.47 3.24 7.53
C GLN A 47 6.58 3.27 6.01
N VAL A 48 5.63 2.62 5.36
CA VAL A 48 5.54 2.49 3.91
C VAL A 48 4.18 3.01 3.47
N PRO A 49 4.10 4.20 2.87
CA PRO A 49 2.86 4.66 2.27
C PRO A 49 2.62 3.89 0.97
N ILE A 50 1.47 3.23 0.90
CA ILE A 50 1.00 2.51 -0.28
C ILE A 50 -0.16 3.28 -0.86
N LYS A 51 0.04 3.82 -2.06
CA LYS A 51 -1.02 4.46 -2.83
C LYS A 51 -1.77 3.40 -3.63
N SER A 52 -3.08 3.55 -3.75
CA SER A 52 -3.87 2.73 -4.65
C SER A 52 -3.62 3.15 -6.11
N ASP A 53 -2.54 2.69 -6.73
CA ASP A 53 -2.23 2.94 -8.17
C ASP A 53 -3.12 2.12 -9.13
N GLY A 54 -4.37 1.84 -8.76
CA GLY A 54 -5.23 0.96 -9.54
C GLY A 54 -6.58 0.75 -8.90
N VAL A 55 -7.34 1.83 -8.70
CA VAL A 55 -8.78 1.70 -8.47
C VAL A 55 -9.42 1.39 -9.84
N ILE A 56 -9.70 0.11 -10.10
CA ILE A 56 -10.54 -0.26 -11.24
C ILE A 56 -11.98 0.05 -10.84
N VAL A 57 -12.48 1.23 -11.24
CA VAL A 57 -13.89 1.57 -11.12
C VAL A 57 -14.66 0.76 -12.16
N ARG A 58 -15.59 -0.09 -11.73
CA ARG A 58 -16.58 -0.71 -12.62
C ARG A 58 -17.93 -0.07 -12.33
N ASN A 59 -18.44 0.69 -13.28
CA ASN A 59 -19.86 1.04 -13.30
C ASN A 59 -20.63 -0.18 -13.82
N ASN A 60 -21.74 -0.51 -13.15
CA ASN A 60 -22.71 -1.49 -13.59
C ASN A 60 -23.78 -0.80 -14.43
#